data_AF-A0A7V9STC2-F1
#
_entry.id   AF-A0A7V9STC2-F1
#
_cell.length_a   1.000
_cell.length_b   1.000
_cell.length_c   1.000
_cell.angle_alpha   90.00
_cell.angle_beta   90.00
_cell.angle_gamma   90.00
#
_symmetry.space_group_name_H-M   'P 1'
#
loop_
_entity.id
_entity.type
_entity.pdbx_description
1 polymer ?
#
loop_
_entity_poly.entity_id
_entity_poly.type
_entity_poly.pdbx_seq_one_letter_code
_entity_poly.pdbx_strand_id
1 'polypeptide(L)'
;MNKEVVIIKSILIDRPKQVKVFDIKIPRQAKNIIGIEMGMRWHLGALPRPPLFDSLDGFFKMYRNILFGELKLQSYNEAKIFYSQELSQDQNFIHSHFTAKKFNPTPFTHQAHLLEDPIFLNGDATIIQGIYKDQLELLTPYSYTVNVYVWLENK
;
A
#
# COMPACT_ATOMS: atom_id res chain seq x y z
N MET A 1 24.84 2.25 16.65
CA MET A 1 23.40 2.47 16.47
C MET A 1 23.22 2.75 14.98
N ASN A 2 22.67 1.80 14.23
CA ASN A 2 22.58 1.92 12.78
C ASN A 2 21.58 3.04 12.46
N LYS A 3 21.93 3.91 11.51
CA LYS A 3 21.05 5.03 11.12
C LYS A 3 20.08 4.53 10.06
N GLU A 4 18.80 4.57 10.39
CA GLU A 4 17.71 4.31 9.44
C GLU A 4 17.38 5.56 8.64
N VAL A 5 17.11 5.40 7.35
CA VAL A 5 16.69 6.48 6.45
C VAL A 5 15.51 6.00 5.61
N VAL A 6 14.54 6.88 5.41
CA VAL A 6 13.39 6.62 4.53
C VAL A 6 13.48 7.44 3.26
N ILE A 7 13.22 6.79 2.12
CA ILE A 7 13.04 7.46 0.83
C ILE A 7 11.57 7.44 0.47
N ILE A 8 11.02 8.60 0.15
CA ILE A 8 9.61 8.76 -0.19
C ILE A 8 9.49 9.08 -1.68
N LYS A 9 8.73 8.26 -2.39
CA LYS A 9 8.37 8.49 -3.80
C LYS A 9 6.87 8.69 -3.92
N SER A 10 6.46 9.90 -4.31
CA SER A 10 5.06 10.23 -4.56
C SER A 10 4.69 10.09 -6.04
N ILE A 11 3.53 9.49 -6.30
CA ILE A 11 3.01 9.19 -7.63
C ILE A 11 1.59 9.72 -7.70
N LEU A 12 1.34 10.68 -8.60
CA LEU A 12 -0.02 11.17 -8.86
C LEU A 12 -0.74 10.26 -9.85
N ILE A 13 -1.95 9.82 -9.47
CA ILE A 13 -2.91 9.14 -10.33
C ILE A 13 -4.08 10.09 -10.56
N ASP A 14 -4.24 10.53 -11.81
CA ASP A 14 -5.22 11.54 -12.22
C ASP A 14 -6.17 11.05 -13.32
N ARG A 15 -6.01 9.80 -13.76
CA ARG A 15 -6.80 9.19 -14.83
C ARG A 15 -7.10 7.72 -14.53
N PRO A 16 -8.27 7.21 -14.96
CA PRO A 16 -8.59 5.80 -14.82
C PRO A 16 -7.61 4.87 -15.54
N LYS A 17 -7.28 3.76 -14.89
CA LYS A 17 -6.40 2.68 -15.36
C LYS A 17 -5.00 3.18 -15.75
N GLN A 18 -4.55 4.29 -15.18
CA GLN A 18 -3.23 4.84 -15.44
C GLN A 18 -2.13 3.93 -14.89
N VAL A 19 -1.10 3.71 -15.71
CA VAL A 19 0.13 3.03 -15.31
C VAL A 19 1.24 4.07 -15.17
N LYS A 20 1.93 4.07 -14.04
CA LYS A 20 3.07 4.95 -13.76
C LYS A 20 4.31 4.11 -13.57
N VAL A 21 5.30 4.32 -14.43
CA VAL A 21 6.66 3.79 -14.28
C VAL A 21 7.53 4.87 -13.65
N PHE A 22 8.35 4.50 -12.68
CA PHE A 22 9.20 5.43 -11.95
C PHE A 22 10.44 4.75 -11.40
N ASP A 23 11.45 5.55 -11.07
CA ASP A 23 12.68 5.05 -10.45
C ASP A 23 12.83 5.63 -9.03
N ILE A 24 13.37 4.80 -8.14
CA ILE A 24 13.81 5.17 -6.79
C ILE A 24 15.33 5.01 -6.73
N LYS A 25 16.03 6.11 -6.46
CA LYS A 25 17.49 6.13 -6.32
C LYS A 25 17.88 5.74 -4.90
N ILE A 26 18.69 4.70 -4.76
CA ILE A 26 19.21 4.23 -3.48
C ILE A 26 20.61 4.84 -3.25
N PRO A 27 20.83 5.53 -2.12
CA PRO A 27 22.14 6.07 -1.76
C PRO A 27 23.19 4.96 -1.67
N ARG A 28 24.42 5.21 -2.15
CA ARG A 28 25.54 4.24 -2.09
C ARG A 28 25.95 3.82 -0.67
N GLN A 29 25.55 4.63 0.32
CA GLN A 29 25.80 4.40 1.74
C GLN A 29 24.75 3.49 2.40
N ALA A 30 23.64 3.21 1.69
CA ALA A 30 22.68 2.21 2.12
C ALA A 30 23.32 0.82 2.05
N LYS A 31 23.03 0.02 3.07
CA LYS A 31 23.48 -1.36 3.19
C LYS A 31 22.37 -2.32 2.74
N ASN A 32 21.17 -2.15 3.30
CA ASN A 32 20.03 -3.03 3.08
C ASN A 32 18.74 -2.22 2.95
N ILE A 33 17.77 -2.75 2.22
CA ILE A 33 16.36 -2.34 2.33
C ILE A 33 15.74 -3.17 3.44
N ILE A 34 15.21 -2.48 4.45
CA ILE A 34 14.64 -3.13 5.64
C ILE A 34 13.11 -3.14 5.62
N GLY A 35 12.50 -2.30 4.79
CA GLY A 35 11.03 -2.24 4.69
C GLY A 35 10.57 -1.47 3.46
N ILE A 36 9.40 -1.84 2.97
CA ILE A 36 8.70 -1.14 1.89
C ILE A 36 7.25 -0.98 2.32
N GLU A 37 6.77 0.25 2.27
CA GLU A 37 5.39 0.58 2.64
C GLU A 37 4.72 1.43 1.56
N MET A 38 3.40 1.34 1.52
CA MET A 38 2.56 2.14 0.64
C MET A 38 1.56 2.96 1.45
N GLY A 39 1.49 4.24 1.15
CA GLY A 39 0.46 5.15 1.62
C GLY A 39 -0.35 5.72 0.47
N MET A 40 -1.57 6.15 0.76
CA MET A 40 -2.44 6.82 -0.20
C MET A 40 -3.02 8.10 0.38
N ARG A 41 -3.06 9.15 -0.44
CA ARG A 41 -3.80 10.37 -0.16
C ARG A 41 -4.81 10.63 -1.26
N TRP A 42 -6.09 10.61 -0.90
CA TRP A 42 -7.19 10.95 -1.80
C TRP A 42 -7.30 12.47 -1.98
N HIS A 43 -7.52 12.95 -3.21
CA HIS A 43 -7.63 14.38 -3.53
C HIS A 43 -8.99 14.76 -4.14
N LEU A 44 -9.50 13.96 -5.06
CA LEU A 44 -10.72 14.25 -5.82
C LEU A 44 -11.55 12.98 -6.05
N GLY A 45 -12.87 13.13 -6.05
CA GLY A 45 -13.84 12.07 -6.33
C GLY A 45 -14.51 11.55 -5.06
N ALA A 46 -15.55 10.74 -5.24
CA ALA A 46 -16.24 10.07 -4.14
C ALA A 46 -15.97 8.56 -4.23
N LEU A 47 -15.40 8.01 -3.16
CA LEU A 47 -15.28 6.55 -3.03
C LEU A 47 -16.68 5.97 -2.75
N PRO A 48 -17.00 4.80 -3.31
CA PRO A 48 -18.19 4.08 -2.88
C PRO A 48 -18.05 3.82 -1.38
N ARG A 49 -19.04 4.25 -0.62
CA ARG A 49 -19.14 3.97 0.82
C ARG A 49 -20.26 2.96 1.02
N PRO A 50 -20.12 2.03 1.96
CA PRO A 50 -21.23 1.17 2.31
C PRO A 50 -22.32 2.04 2.96
N PRO A 51 -23.62 1.74 2.75
CA PRO A 51 -24.69 2.45 3.42
C PRO A 51 -24.54 2.32 4.94
N LEU A 52 -24.77 3.43 5.64
CA LEU A 52 -24.83 3.47 7.10
C LEU A 52 -25.99 2.59 7.59
N PHE A 53 -25.81 1.92 8.72
CA PHE A 53 -26.70 0.89 9.27
C PHE A 53 -28.18 1.28 9.24
N ASP A 54 -28.98 0.58 8.43
CA ASP A 54 -30.43 0.80 8.32
C ASP A 54 -31.24 -0.35 8.98
N SER A 55 -30.60 -1.47 9.35
CA SER A 55 -31.26 -2.62 10.00
C SER A 55 -30.28 -3.61 10.64
N LEU A 56 -30.80 -4.56 11.45
CA LEU A 56 -30.04 -5.67 12.06
C LEU A 56 -29.34 -6.58 11.02
N ASP A 57 -29.86 -6.69 9.80
CA ASP A 57 -29.20 -7.41 8.70
C ASP A 57 -27.88 -6.74 8.26
N GLY A 58 -27.72 -5.44 8.52
CA GLY A 58 -26.50 -4.69 8.24
C GLY A 58 -25.27 -5.13 9.06
N PHE A 59 -25.46 -5.85 10.17
CA PHE A 59 -24.35 -6.33 11.01
C PHE A 59 -23.54 -7.47 10.39
N PHE A 60 -24.16 -8.29 9.54
CA PHE A 60 -23.53 -9.43 8.88
C PHE A 60 -23.32 -9.22 7.38
N LYS A 61 -23.77 -8.08 6.85
CA LYS A 61 -23.56 -7.73 5.45
C LYS A 61 -22.13 -7.24 5.23
N MET A 62 -21.32 -8.09 4.61
CA MET A 62 -19.96 -7.74 4.19
C MET A 62 -19.99 -6.98 2.87
N TYR A 63 -19.11 -5.99 2.73
CA TYR A 63 -18.91 -5.22 1.53
C TYR A 63 -17.57 -5.58 0.88
N ARG A 64 -17.50 -5.53 -0.45
CA ARG A 64 -16.25 -5.78 -1.16
C ARG A 64 -15.26 -4.65 -0.88
N ASN A 65 -14.03 -4.99 -0.50
CA ASN A 65 -12.95 -4.02 -0.35
C ASN A 65 -12.63 -3.33 -1.67
N ILE A 66 -12.19 -2.08 -1.58
CA ILE A 66 -11.82 -1.29 -2.76
C ILE A 66 -10.34 -1.55 -3.04
N LEU A 67 -10.03 -2.03 -4.24
CA LEU A 67 -8.67 -2.11 -4.75
C LEU A 67 -8.35 -0.82 -5.52
N PHE A 68 -7.38 -0.04 -5.03
CA PHE A 68 -6.90 1.16 -5.73
C PHE A 68 -5.94 0.79 -6.85
N GLY A 69 -5.00 -0.11 -6.57
CA GLY A 69 -4.00 -0.51 -7.54
C GLY A 69 -2.93 -1.42 -6.97
N GLU A 70 -1.95 -1.72 -7.81
CA GLU A 70 -0.89 -2.68 -7.53
C GLU A 70 0.47 -2.02 -7.78
N LEU A 71 1.39 -2.15 -6.81
CA LEU A 71 2.78 -1.76 -6.92
C LEU A 71 3.65 -2.98 -7.19
N LYS A 72 4.56 -2.86 -8.16
CA LYS A 72 5.64 -3.82 -8.42
C LYS A 72 6.97 -3.12 -8.42
N LEU A 73 7.95 -3.69 -7.74
CA LEU A 73 9.33 -3.21 -7.73
C LEU A 73 10.27 -4.27 -8.26
N GLN A 74 11.22 -3.84 -9.08
CA GLN A 74 12.24 -4.67 -9.70
C GLN A 74 13.61 -4.03 -9.58
N SER A 75 14.64 -4.88 -9.49
CA SER A 75 16.02 -4.45 -9.54
C SER A 75 16.39 -4.06 -10.97
N TYR A 76 17.31 -3.12 -11.14
CA TYR A 76 17.84 -2.78 -12.45
C TYR A 76 18.82 -3.85 -12.97
N ASN A 77 19.58 -4.47 -12.07
CA ASN A 77 20.65 -5.42 -12.44
C ASN A 77 20.11 -6.80 -12.81
N GLU A 78 18.97 -7.18 -12.24
CA GLU A 78 18.28 -8.44 -12.53
C GLU A 78 16.82 -8.14 -12.79
N ALA A 79 16.29 -8.60 -13.93
CA ALA A 79 14.90 -8.39 -14.35
C ALA A 79 13.89 -9.23 -13.53
N LYS A 80 14.06 -9.28 -12.21
CA LYS A 80 13.21 -10.01 -11.28
C LYS A 80 12.44 -9.02 -10.42
N ILE A 81 11.12 -9.15 -10.43
CA ILE A 81 10.25 -8.48 -9.47
C ILE A 81 10.56 -9.08 -8.11
N PHE A 82 11.03 -8.25 -7.18
CA PHE A 82 11.38 -8.68 -5.83
C PHE A 82 10.30 -8.28 -4.80
N TYR A 83 9.40 -7.36 -5.17
CA TYR A 83 8.32 -6.92 -4.30
C TYR A 83 7.06 -6.61 -5.10
N SER A 84 5.91 -7.02 -4.56
CA SER A 84 4.60 -6.73 -5.11
C SER A 84 3.61 -6.52 -3.97
N GLN A 85 2.87 -5.41 -3.98
CA GLN A 85 1.88 -5.10 -2.96
C GLN A 85 0.63 -4.47 -3.58
N GLU A 86 -0.53 -4.87 -3.07
CA GLU A 86 -1.81 -4.27 -3.41
C GLU A 86 -2.15 -3.14 -2.44
N LEU A 87 -2.64 -2.03 -2.98
CA LEU A 87 -3.21 -0.93 -2.21
C LEU A 87 -4.72 -1.09 -2.18
N SER A 88 -5.26 -1.51 -1.04
CA SER A 88 -6.71 -1.69 -0.85
C SER A 88 -7.23 -0.96 0.39
N GLN A 89 -8.48 -0.51 0.33
CA GLN A 89 -9.21 -0.04 1.51
C GLN A 89 -10.21 -1.08 1.97
N ASP A 90 -10.11 -1.43 3.25
CA ASP A 90 -11.09 -2.25 3.93
C ASP A 90 -12.40 -1.47 4.12
N GLN A 91 -13.45 -1.91 3.41
CA GLN A 91 -14.80 -1.33 3.53
C GLN A 91 -15.51 -1.82 4.79
N ASN A 92 -14.96 -2.83 5.46
CA ASN A 92 -15.53 -3.50 6.62
C ASN A 92 -14.85 -3.13 7.93
N PHE A 93 -13.97 -2.13 7.95
CA PHE A 93 -13.22 -1.71 9.15
C PHE A 93 -14.08 -1.42 10.40
N ILE A 94 -15.40 -1.21 10.21
CA ILE A 94 -16.40 -1.01 11.30
C ILE A 94 -17.54 -2.05 11.22
N HIS A 95 -17.62 -2.83 10.15
CA HIS A 95 -18.60 -3.92 10.02
C HIS A 95 -18.14 -5.11 10.88
N SER A 96 -19.08 -5.70 11.60
CA SER A 96 -18.77 -6.77 12.57
C SER A 96 -17.72 -6.34 13.62
N HIS A 97 -17.82 -5.11 14.15
CA HIS A 97 -16.95 -4.67 15.23
C HIS A 97 -17.19 -5.52 16.49
N PHE A 98 -16.36 -6.55 16.65
CA PHE A 98 -16.33 -7.47 17.77
C PHE A 98 -15.83 -6.82 19.08
N THR A 99 -15.94 -5.51 19.25
CA THR A 99 -15.70 -4.84 20.55
C THR A 99 -16.99 -4.48 21.26
N ALA A 100 -18.15 -4.79 20.66
CA ALA A 100 -19.46 -4.66 21.27
C ALA A 100 -19.62 -5.62 22.45
N LYS A 101 -19.10 -5.27 23.63
CA LYS A 101 -19.29 -5.83 25.01
C LYS A 101 -19.21 -7.35 25.23
N LYS A 102 -19.23 -8.19 24.20
CA LYS A 102 -19.37 -9.66 24.24
C LYS A 102 -18.28 -10.38 23.45
N PHE A 103 -17.33 -9.65 22.88
CA PHE A 103 -16.25 -10.24 22.10
C PHE A 103 -14.98 -9.43 22.44
N ASN A 104 -13.92 -10.14 22.80
CA ASN A 104 -12.65 -9.53 23.13
C ASN A 104 -11.84 -9.47 21.84
N PRO A 105 -11.49 -8.26 21.33
CA PRO A 105 -10.62 -8.17 20.17
C PRO A 105 -9.29 -8.82 20.51
N THR A 106 -8.81 -9.66 19.61
CA THR A 106 -7.50 -10.30 19.70
C THR A 106 -6.56 -9.63 18.68
N PRO A 107 -5.23 -9.74 18.84
CA PRO A 107 -4.28 -9.13 17.91
C PRO A 107 -4.54 -9.48 16.42
N PHE A 108 -5.11 -10.66 16.17
CA PHE A 108 -5.42 -11.16 14.83
C PHE A 108 -6.70 -10.59 14.18
N THR A 109 -7.53 -9.79 14.89
CA THR A 109 -8.84 -9.39 14.35
C THR A 109 -8.76 -8.25 13.32
N HIS A 110 -7.66 -7.47 13.28
CA HIS A 110 -7.49 -6.36 12.34
C HIS A 110 -6.04 -6.11 11.90
N GLN A 111 -5.11 -7.02 12.20
CA GLN A 111 -3.72 -6.82 11.78
C GLN A 111 -3.59 -7.15 10.29
N ALA A 112 -3.39 -6.10 9.48
CA ALA A 112 -2.63 -6.24 8.25
C ALA A 112 -1.32 -6.96 8.60
N HIS A 113 -0.92 -7.90 7.76
CA HIS A 113 0.32 -8.66 7.93
C HIS A 113 1.51 -7.67 7.82
N LEU A 114 1.88 -7.06 8.95
CA LEU A 114 3.07 -6.19 9.09
C LEU A 114 4.28 -7.07 9.41
N LEU A 115 4.45 -8.17 8.68
CA LEU A 115 5.73 -8.86 8.73
C LEU A 115 6.68 -8.08 7.83
N GLU A 116 7.80 -7.65 8.40
CA GLU A 116 8.95 -7.22 7.61
C GLU A 116 9.34 -8.39 6.72
N ASP A 117 9.13 -8.26 5.41
CA ASP A 117 9.71 -9.17 4.44
C ASP A 117 11.13 -8.66 4.14
N PRO A 118 12.19 -9.27 4.70
CA PRO A 118 13.55 -8.81 4.46
C PRO A 118 13.91 -9.04 3.00
N ILE A 119 14.00 -7.96 2.24
CA ILE A 119 14.47 -8.00 0.86
C ILE A 119 15.97 -7.74 0.86
N PHE A 120 16.76 -8.80 0.71
CA PHE A 120 18.19 -8.73 0.55
C PHE A 120 18.54 -8.26 -0.87
N LEU A 121 18.48 -6.95 -1.12
CA LEU A 121 19.05 -6.35 -2.32
C LEU A 121 20.53 -6.08 -2.07
N ASN A 122 21.39 -6.67 -2.90
CA ASN A 122 22.83 -6.45 -2.85
C ASN A 122 23.11 -4.94 -3.06
N GLY A 123 23.91 -4.33 -2.18
CA GLY A 123 24.09 -2.88 -2.06
C GLY A 123 24.69 -2.16 -3.29
N ASP A 124 25.00 -2.92 -4.36
CA ASP A 124 25.41 -2.38 -5.65
C ASP A 124 24.23 -1.87 -6.50
N ALA A 125 22.99 -2.28 -6.17
CA ALA A 125 21.79 -1.80 -6.85
C ALA A 125 21.46 -0.36 -6.40
N THR A 126 21.90 0.62 -7.19
CA THR A 126 21.65 2.06 -6.92
C THR A 126 20.27 2.53 -7.38
N ILE A 127 19.54 1.72 -8.15
CA ILE A 127 18.25 2.07 -8.72
C ILE A 127 17.28 0.90 -8.57
N ILE A 128 16.10 1.21 -8.04
CA ILE A 128 14.93 0.34 -8.07
C ILE A 128 13.97 0.92 -9.10
N GLN A 129 13.49 0.08 -10.00
CA GLN A 129 12.43 0.45 -10.92
C GLN A 129 11.08 0.01 -10.34
N GLY A 130 10.12 0.92 -10.34
CA GLY A 130 8.77 0.70 -9.86
C GLY A 130 7.73 0.89 -10.94
N ILE A 131 6.69 0.09 -10.87
CA ILE A 131 5.49 0.21 -11.69
C ILE A 131 4.29 0.23 -10.75
N TYR A 132 3.50 1.29 -10.82
CA TYR A 132 2.20 1.34 -10.17
C TYR A 132 1.11 1.29 -11.25
N LYS A 133 0.16 0.36 -11.09
CA LYS A 133 -0.98 0.21 -11.97
C LYS A 133 -2.26 0.52 -11.19
N ASP A 134 -2.93 1.60 -11.59
CA ASP A 134 -4.27 1.88 -11.11
C ASP A 134 -5.24 0.77 -11.56
N GLN A 135 -6.00 0.28 -10.60
CA GLN A 135 -7.06 -0.70 -10.82
C GLN A 135 -8.43 -0.18 -10.41
N LEU A 136 -8.52 1.05 -9.89
CA LEU A 136 -9.75 1.63 -9.36
C LEU A 136 -10.83 1.78 -10.44
N GLU A 137 -11.99 1.19 -10.18
CA GLU A 137 -13.15 1.21 -11.08
C GLU A 137 -14.18 2.22 -10.59
N LEU A 138 -14.02 3.46 -11.02
CA LEU A 138 -14.94 4.56 -10.77
C LEU A 138 -15.38 5.17 -12.10
N LEU A 139 -16.68 5.44 -12.22
CA LEU A 139 -17.27 6.12 -13.36
C LEU A 139 -17.07 7.64 -13.30
N THR A 140 -16.76 8.18 -12.12
CA THR A 140 -16.55 9.60 -11.88
C THR A 140 -15.07 9.97 -11.95
N PRO A 141 -14.73 11.21 -12.30
CA PRO A 141 -13.35 11.69 -12.22
C PRO A 141 -12.81 11.58 -10.79
N TYR A 142 -11.58 11.11 -10.66
CA TYR A 142 -10.88 11.01 -9.38
C TYR A 142 -9.41 11.35 -9.50
N SER A 143 -8.80 11.66 -8.36
CA SER A 143 -7.36 11.86 -8.27
C SER A 143 -6.86 11.46 -6.89
N TYR A 144 -5.74 10.77 -6.83
CA TYR A 144 -5.06 10.40 -5.58
C TYR A 144 -3.56 10.33 -5.77
N THR A 145 -2.82 10.48 -4.67
CA THR A 145 -1.37 10.26 -4.64
C THR A 145 -1.05 8.99 -3.90
N VAL A 146 -0.23 8.15 -4.51
CA VAL A 146 0.40 7.00 -3.87
C VAL A 146 1.79 7.40 -3.42
N ASN A 147 2.11 7.15 -2.15
CA ASN A 147 3.44 7.33 -1.60
C ASN A 147 4.05 5.95 -1.38
N VAL A 148 5.21 5.71 -1.97
CA VAL A 148 6.03 4.53 -1.72
C VAL A 148 7.15 4.94 -0.77
N TYR A 149 7.22 4.27 0.38
CA TYR A 149 8.25 4.48 1.39
C TYR A 149 9.21 3.31 1.34
N VAL A 150 10.49 3.61 1.14
CA VAL A 150 11.56 2.61 1.15
C VAL A 150 12.46 2.89 2.33
N TRP A 151 12.44 1.99 3.30
CA TRP A 151 13.23 2.06 4.53
C TRP A 151 14.58 1.40 4.29
N LEU A 152 15.65 2.12 4.65
CA LEU A 152 17.03 1.74 4.42
C LEU A 152 17.82 1.72 5.72
N GLU A 153 18.64 0.68 5.88
CA GLU A 153 19.69 0.63 6.88
C GLU A 153 20.99 1.20 6.27
N ASN A 154 21.58 2.23 6.88
CA ASN A 154 22.89 2.71 6.47
C ASN A 154 24.04 1.90 7.09
N LYS A 155 25.18 1.92 6.41
CA LYS A 155 26.46 1.36 6.90
C LYS A 155 26.98 2.10 8.13
#